data_AF-A0A4Q0AWK5-F1
#
_entry.id   AF-A0A4Q0AWK5-F1
#
_cell.length_a   1.000
_cell.length_b   1.000
_cell.length_c   1.000
_cell.angle_alpha   90.00
_cell.angle_beta   90.00
_cell.angle_gamma   90.00
#
_symmetry.space_group_name_H-M   'P 1'
#
loop_
_entity.id
_entity.type
_entity.pdbx_description
1 polymer ?
#
loop_
_entity_poly.entity_id
_entity_poly.type
_entity_poly.pdbx_seq_one_letter_code
_entity_poly.pdbx_strand_id
1 'polypeptide(L)'
;MNKLKAFTLIELLIVIAIIGIIGAIAVPALTGNVSPSVWVQNGTVCEQGMKWSVSQGYKTQIVGPSGLPLTCPPEQEGKAI
;
A
#
# COMPACT_ATOMS: atom_id res chain seq x y z
N MET A 1 49.44 -19.69 6.87
CA MET A 1 48.25 -20.31 6.26
C MET A 1 47.02 -19.58 6.78
N ASN A 2 46.48 -18.64 6.01
CA ASN A 2 45.34 -17.82 6.42
C ASN A 2 44.08 -18.68 6.36
N LYS A 3 43.58 -19.12 7.51
CA LYS A 3 42.31 -19.86 7.60
C LYS A 3 41.18 -18.93 7.18
N LEU A 4 40.69 -19.08 5.96
CA LEU A 4 39.39 -18.54 5.57
C LEU A 4 38.34 -19.29 6.37
N LYS A 5 37.85 -18.68 7.46
CA LYS A 5 36.77 -19.23 8.27
C LYS A 5 35.49 -19.12 7.45
N ALA A 6 35.15 -20.18 6.73
CA ALA A 6 33.87 -20.29 6.05
C ALA A 6 32.76 -20.46 7.08
N PHE A 7 31.63 -19.79 6.86
CA PHE A 7 30.39 -20.00 7.61
C PHE A 7 29.88 -21.42 7.34
N THR A 8 29.45 -22.15 8.38
CA THR A 8 28.80 -23.45 8.17
C THR A 8 27.40 -23.27 7.59
N LEU A 9 26.92 -24.26 6.85
CA LEU A 9 25.59 -24.23 6.22
C LEU A 9 24.48 -24.10 7.29
N ILE A 10 24.66 -24.74 8.44
CA ILE A 10 23.70 -24.68 9.54
C ILE A 10 23.67 -23.29 10.22
N GLU A 11 24.82 -22.64 10.37
CA GLU A 11 24.88 -21.26 10.87
C GLU A 11 24.13 -20.32 9.93
N LEU A 12 24.31 -20.48 8.63
CA LEU A 12 23.59 -19.69 7.64
C LEU A 12 22.07 -19.91 7.78
N LEU A 13 21.60 -21.16 7.85
CA LEU A 13 20.17 -21.52 7.94
C LEU A 13 19.45 -20.84 9.11
N ILE A 14 20.09 -20.77 10.28
CA ILE A 14 19.49 -20.14 11.46
C ILE A 14 19.38 -18.62 11.26
N VAL A 15 20.38 -18.00 10.63
CA VAL A 15 20.38 -16.56 10.35
C VAL A 15 19.23 -16.19 9.40
N ILE A 16 19.03 -16.95 8.33
CA ILE A 16 17.92 -16.71 7.38
C ILE A 16 16.57 -16.89 8.07
N ALA A 17 16.44 -17.88 8.97
CA ALA A 17 15.20 -18.09 9.73
C ALA A 17 14.85 -16.88 10.62
N ILE A 18 15.84 -16.32 11.32
CA ILE A 18 15.62 -15.14 12.18
C ILE A 18 15.30 -13.90 11.34
N ILE A 19 16.07 -13.66 10.27
CA ILE A 19 15.81 -12.53 9.34
C ILE A 19 14.41 -12.66 8.73
N GLY A 20 13.97 -13.87 8.39
CA GLY A 20 12.63 -14.13 7.84
C GLY A 20 11.51 -13.76 8.82
N ILE A 21 11.64 -14.13 10.09
CA ILE A 21 10.64 -13.80 11.13
C ILE A 21 10.57 -12.28 11.34
N ILE A 22 11.72 -11.61 11.50
CA ILE A 22 11.77 -10.17 11.69
C ILE A 22 11.24 -9.44 10.45
N GLY A 23 11.63 -9.88 9.25
CA GLY A 23 11.21 -9.30 7.98
C GLY A 23 9.70 -9.38 7.77
N ALA A 24 9.04 -10.46 8.16
CA ALA A 24 7.60 -10.61 8.04
C ALA A 24 6.81 -9.55 8.84
N ILE A 25 7.35 -9.10 9.98
CA ILE A 25 6.71 -8.09 10.83
C ILE A 25 7.15 -6.67 10.42
N ALA A 26 8.44 -6.50 10.12
CA ALA A 26 9.03 -5.19 9.84
C ALA A 26 8.62 -4.65 8.46
N VAL A 27 8.54 -5.50 7.43
CA VAL A 27 8.19 -5.06 6.07
C VAL A 27 6.83 -4.37 6.02
N PRO A 28 5.72 -4.97 6.50
CA PRO A 28 4.42 -4.29 6.46
C PRO A 28 4.37 -3.02 7.33
N ALA A 29 5.16 -2.95 8.40
CA ALA A 29 5.27 -1.75 9.23
C ALA A 29 6.03 -0.61 8.51
N LEU A 30 7.05 -0.92 7.70
CA LEU A 30 7.81 0.06 6.94
C LEU A 30 7.14 0.46 5.62
N THR A 31 6.51 -0.48 4.91
CA THR A 31 5.90 -0.20 3.60
C THR A 31 4.52 0.45 3.71
N GLY A 32 4.03 0.65 4.93
CA GLY A 32 2.64 1.03 5.17
C GLY A 32 1.69 -0.07 4.69
N ASN A 33 0.46 -0.03 5.18
CA ASN A 33 -0.61 -0.76 4.53
C ASN A 33 -0.75 -0.20 3.13
N VAL A 34 -0.19 -0.89 2.13
CA VAL A 34 -0.49 -0.72 0.71
C VAL A 34 -1.92 -1.20 0.47
N SER A 35 -2.85 -0.57 1.17
CA SER A 35 -4.25 -0.54 0.78
C SER A 35 -4.27 0.13 -0.59
N PRO A 36 -4.77 -0.53 -1.65
CA PRO A 36 -4.93 0.13 -2.94
C PRO A 36 -5.81 1.39 -2.83
N SER A 37 -6.63 1.50 -1.78
CA SER A 37 -7.22 2.76 -1.33
C SER A 37 -6.15 3.64 -0.68
N VAL A 38 -5.51 4.46 -1.51
CA VAL A 38 -4.65 5.57 -1.12
C VAL A 38 -5.19 6.24 0.16
N TRP A 39 -4.32 6.39 1.16
CA TRP A 39 -4.52 7.18 2.38
C TRP A 39 -4.58 8.68 2.04
N VAL A 40 -5.56 9.04 1.21
CA VAL A 40 -5.85 10.40 0.82
C VAL A 40 -6.43 11.09 2.07
N GLN A 41 -5.56 11.66 2.89
CA GLN A 41 -5.96 12.59 3.95
C GLN A 41 -6.71 13.80 3.35
N ASN A 42 -6.41 14.14 2.08
CA ASN A 42 -7.14 15.11 1.27
C ASN A 42 -6.91 14.86 -0.23
N GLY A 43 -7.97 14.70 -1.03
CA GLY A 43 -7.88 14.40 -2.47
C GLY A 43 -9.06 13.60 -3.03
N THR A 44 -8.97 13.16 -4.29
CA THR A 44 -10.07 12.44 -4.95
C THR A 44 -9.72 10.96 -5.15
N VAL A 45 -10.70 10.07 -5.06
CA VAL A 45 -10.55 8.65 -5.40
C VAL A 45 -11.66 8.22 -6.34
N CYS A 46 -11.36 7.21 -7.15
CA CYS A 46 -12.32 6.57 -8.04
C CYS A 46 -12.79 5.25 -7.45
N GLU A 47 -14.08 5.14 -7.12
CA GLU A 47 -14.67 3.91 -6.60
C GLU A 47 -16.03 3.68 -7.27
N GLN A 48 -16.28 2.45 -7.75
CA GLN A 48 -17.52 2.04 -8.41
C GLN A 48 -17.90 2.96 -9.59
N GLY A 49 -16.94 3.31 -10.43
CA GLY A 49 -17.13 4.23 -11.56
C GLY A 49 -17.43 5.69 -11.19
N MET A 50 -17.36 6.08 -9.91
CA MET A 50 -17.66 7.43 -9.43
C MET A 50 -16.47 8.09 -8.73
N LYS A 51 -16.40 9.42 -8.82
CA LYS A 51 -15.39 10.24 -8.14
C LYS A 51 -15.88 10.61 -6.74
N TRP A 52 -15.06 10.29 -5.75
CA TRP A 52 -15.27 10.59 -4.34
C TRP A 52 -14.18 11.53 -3.86
N SER A 53 -14.54 12.63 -3.22
CA SER A 53 -13.59 13.46 -2.50
C SER A 53 -13.44 12.92 -1.08
N VAL A 54 -12.21 12.64 -0.68
CA VAL A 54 -11.86 12.25 0.69
C VAL A 54 -11.22 13.46 1.35
N SER A 55 -11.80 13.90 2.45
CA SER A 55 -11.23 14.98 3.26
C SER A 55 -11.33 14.60 4.74
N GLN A 56 -10.19 14.59 5.43
CA GLN A 56 -10.10 14.25 6.86
C GLN A 56 -10.79 12.91 7.22
N GLY A 57 -10.70 11.92 6.33
CA GLY A 57 -11.30 10.59 6.54
C GLY A 57 -12.78 10.47 6.19
N TYR A 58 -13.44 11.56 5.78
CA TYR A 58 -14.81 11.51 5.29
C TYR A 58 -14.84 11.43 3.77
N LYS A 59 -15.61 10.47 3.24
CA LYS A 59 -15.88 10.34 1.80
C LYS A 59 -17.12 11.14 1.44
N THR A 60 -17.00 12.00 0.45
CA THR A 60 -18.10 12.80 -0.09
C THR A 60 -18.18 12.60 -1.59
N GLN A 61 -19.39 12.46 -2.11
CA GLN A 61 -19.58 12.30 -3.54
C GLN A 61 -19.37 13.63 -4.23
N ILE A 62 -18.56 13.65 -5.29
CA ILE A 62 -18.45 14.86 -6.11
C ILE A 62 -19.60 14.87 -7.11
N VAL A 63 -20.43 15.91 -7.04
CA VAL A 63 -21.59 16.12 -7.91
C VAL A 63 -21.28 17.24 -8.90
N GLY A 64 -21.55 17.00 -10.18
CA GLY A 64 -21.35 17.98 -11.24
C GLY A 64 -22.42 19.08 -11.25
N PRO A 65 -22.28 20.09 -12.13
CA PRO A 65 -23.25 21.18 -12.29
C PRO A 65 -24.67 20.73 -12.67
N SER A 66 -24.80 19.52 -13.20
CA SER A 66 -26.05 18.86 -13.58
C SER A 66 -26.75 18.12 -12.43
N GLY A 67 -26.18 18.13 -11.21
CA GLY A 67 -26.72 17.39 -10.07
C GLY A 67 -26.45 15.88 -10.11
N LEU A 68 -25.70 15.40 -11.11
CA LEU A 68 -25.31 13.99 -11.26
C LEU A 68 -23.93 13.72 -10.66
N PRO A 69 -23.67 12.51 -10.14
CA PRO A 69 -22.34 12.10 -9.69
C PRO A 69 -21.32 12.25 -10.83
N LEU A 70 -20.14 12.78 -10.54
CA LEU A 70 -19.05 12.73 -11.50
C LEU A 70 -18.55 11.29 -11.60
N THR A 71 -18.50 10.78 -12.82
CA THR A 71 -17.97 9.44 -13.10
C THR A 71 -16.48 9.51 -13.43
N CYS A 72 -15.80 8.38 -13.32
CA CYS A 72 -14.45 8.24 -13.84
C CYS A 72 -14.30 6.99 -14.70
N PRO A 73 -13.34 7.00 -15.64
CA PRO A 73 -13.11 5.86 -16.52
C PRO A 73 -12.72 4.61 -15.72
N PRO A 74 -13.12 3.41 -16.18
CA PRO A 74 -12.89 2.15 -15.45
C PRO A 74 -11.40 1.85 -15.21
N GLU A 75 -10.50 2.43 -16.01
CA GLU A 75 -9.05 2.30 -15.82
C GLU A 75 -8.51 3.02 -14.56
N GLN A 76 -9.30 3.92 -13.97
CA GLN A 76 -8.93 4.67 -12.76
C GLN A 76 -9.56 4.11 -11.49
N GLU A 77 -10.32 3.00 -11.56
CA GLU A 77 -10.95 2.41 -10.38
C GLU A 77 -9.92 1.95 -9.34
N GLY A 78 -10.15 2.35 -8.09
CA GLY A 78 -9.25 2.10 -6.98
C GLY A 78 -8.01 3.01 -6.96
N LYS A 79 -7.89 3.97 -7.88
CA LYS A 79 -6.77 4.92 -7.92
C LYS A 79 -7.15 6.27 -7.30
N ALA A 80 -6.21 6.91 -6.61
CA ALA A 80 -6.33 8.33 -6.29
C ALA A 80 -6.10 9.19 -7.53
N ILE A 81 -6.89 10.26 -7.65
CA ILE A 81 -6.96 11.21 -8.75
C ILE A 81 -6.63 12.61 -8.25
#